data_AF-A0A2S9FNW3-F1
#
_entry.id   AF-A0A2S9FNW3-F1
#
_cell.length_a   1.000
_cell.length_b   1.000
_cell.length_c   1.000
_cell.angle_alpha   90.00
_cell.angle_beta   90.00
_cell.angle_gamma   90.00
#
_symmetry.space_group_name_H-M   'P 1'
#
loop_
_entity.id
_entity.type
_entity.pdbx_description
1 polymer ?
#
loop_
_entity_poly.entity_id
_entity_poly.type
_entity_poly.pdbx_seq_one_letter_code
_entity_poly.pdbx_strand_id
1 'polypeptide(L)'
;AGRAFCAGADMGDLDTISGAGTDSGGDTDVTKLVGERHPYFVTQLRKPLIAAINGACAGIGLTQALMCDIRFAAAGAKFTTAFSRRGLIAEYGISWILPRIVGWSAAQDLLLSGRTFYAE
;
A
#
# COMPACT_ATOMS: atom_id res chain seq x y z
N ALA A 1 2.13 7.02 -16.06
CA ALA A 1 1.11 7.94 -15.53
C ALA A 1 -0.16 7.84 -16.39
N GLY A 2 -1.35 8.01 -15.81
CA GLY A 2 -2.62 7.77 -16.51
C GLY A 2 -3.83 7.94 -15.58
N ARG A 3 -4.91 7.17 -15.79
CA ARG A 3 -6.19 7.27 -15.05
C ARG A 3 -6.14 6.81 -13.57
N ALA A 4 -4.99 6.32 -13.11
CA ALA A 4 -4.81 5.82 -11.75
C ALA A 4 -3.62 6.53 -11.09
N PHE A 5 -3.69 6.64 -9.76
CA PHE A 5 -2.59 7.13 -8.95
C PHE A 5 -1.52 6.03 -8.82
N CYS A 6 -1.87 4.91 -8.18
CA CYS A 6 -1.01 3.74 -8.05
C CYS A 6 -1.84 2.50 -7.72
N ALA A 7 -1.73 1.44 -8.52
CA ALA A 7 -2.47 0.19 -8.32
C ALA A 7 -1.83 -0.75 -7.28
N GLY A 8 -0.65 -0.40 -6.77
CA GLY A 8 0.11 -1.22 -5.83
C GLY A 8 1.25 -1.96 -6.50
N ALA A 9 1.64 -3.10 -5.92
CA ALA A 9 2.69 -3.96 -6.48
C ALA A 9 2.27 -4.54 -7.83
N ASP A 10 3.24 -4.78 -8.71
CA ASP A 10 3.01 -5.50 -9.95
C ASP A 10 2.68 -6.97 -9.64
N MET A 11 1.67 -7.51 -10.33
CA MET A 11 1.20 -8.88 -10.06
C MET A 11 2.19 -9.94 -10.55
N GLY A 12 2.92 -9.69 -11.64
CA GLY A 12 3.94 -10.61 -12.13
C GLY A 12 5.10 -10.74 -11.13
N ASP A 13 5.50 -9.63 -10.51
CA ASP A 13 6.50 -9.65 -9.45
C ASP A 13 6.00 -10.42 -8.22
N LEU A 14 4.73 -10.20 -7.84
CA LEU A 14 4.13 -10.87 -6.69
C LEU A 14 4.00 -12.40 -6.90
N ASP A 15 3.60 -12.81 -8.10
CA ASP A 15 3.53 -14.23 -8.48
C ASP A 15 4.93 -14.87 -8.46
N THR A 16 5.95 -14.16 -8.94
CA THR A 16 7.36 -14.60 -8.90
C THR A 16 7.85 -14.82 -7.46
N ILE A 17 7.56 -13.88 -6.55
CA ILE A 17 7.91 -14.00 -5.12
C ILE A 17 7.19 -15.20 -4.49
N SER A 18 5.91 -15.39 -4.81
CA SER A 18 5.11 -16.50 -4.28
C SER A 18 5.66 -17.87 -4.71
N GLY A 19 6.07 -18.01 -5.97
CA GLY A 19 6.65 -19.25 -6.50
C GLY A 19 8.05 -19.56 -5.93
N ALA A 20 8.86 -18.53 -5.67
CA ALA A 20 10.17 -18.70 -5.04
C ALA A 20 10.07 -19.26 -3.60
N GLY A 21 9.02 -18.88 -2.86
CA GLY A 21 8.80 -19.32 -1.48
C GLY A 21 8.26 -20.76 -1.35
N THR A 22 7.65 -21.32 -2.40
CA THR A 22 7.10 -22.69 -2.39
C THR A 22 8.12 -23.77 -2.76
N ASP A 23 9.14 -23.46 -3.57
CA ASP A 23 10.13 -24.43 -4.06
C ASP A 23 11.44 -24.45 -3.25
N SER A 24 11.66 -23.46 -2.38
CA SER A 24 12.93 -23.28 -1.68
C SER A 24 12.82 -23.70 -0.22
N GLY A 25 13.17 -24.96 0.08
CA GLY A 25 13.34 -25.48 1.44
C GLY A 25 14.51 -24.85 2.24
N GLY A 26 14.94 -23.64 1.90
CA GLY A 26 16.07 -22.96 2.54
C GLY A 26 16.18 -21.48 2.14
N ASP A 27 16.40 -20.65 3.16
CA ASP A 27 17.06 -19.34 3.16
C ASP A 27 16.87 -18.46 1.91
N THR A 28 15.62 -18.21 1.51
CA THR A 28 15.34 -17.17 0.52
C THR A 28 15.52 -15.82 1.20
N ASP A 29 16.62 -15.13 0.87
CA ASP A 29 16.85 -13.75 1.30
C ASP A 29 15.85 -12.81 0.60
N VAL A 30 14.65 -12.74 1.19
CA VAL A 30 13.55 -11.91 0.69
C VAL A 30 13.94 -10.43 0.63
N THR A 31 14.98 -9.98 1.34
CA THR A 31 15.39 -8.57 1.28
C THR A 31 15.89 -8.15 -0.11
N LYS A 32 16.42 -9.09 -0.90
CA LYS A 32 16.80 -8.85 -2.30
C LYS A 32 15.60 -8.69 -3.24
N LEU A 33 14.43 -9.22 -2.85
CA LEU A 33 13.19 -9.15 -3.64
C LEU A 33 12.42 -7.84 -3.40
N VAL A 34 12.62 -7.18 -2.26
CA VAL A 34 11.88 -5.95 -1.89
C VAL A 34 12.54 -4.67 -2.45
N GLY A 35 13.74 -4.77 -3.03
CA GLY A 35 14.48 -3.65 -3.62
C GLY A 35 15.15 -2.74 -2.59
N GLU A 36 15.97 -1.79 -3.07
CA GLU A 36 16.85 -0.96 -2.21
C GLU A 36 16.13 0.10 -1.36
N ARG A 37 14.83 0.35 -1.58
CA ARG A 37 14.11 1.44 -0.91
C ARG A 37 13.32 0.93 0.29
N HIS A 38 13.72 1.36 1.48
CA HIS A 38 13.05 0.96 2.70
C HIS A 38 11.59 1.47 2.76
N PRO A 39 10.64 0.66 3.29
CA PRO A 39 9.26 1.05 3.56
C PRO A 39 9.01 2.41 4.25
N TYR A 40 9.97 2.94 5.01
CA TYR A 40 9.84 4.20 5.76
C TYR A 40 10.56 5.37 5.08
N PHE A 41 11.06 5.21 3.85
CA PHE A 41 11.78 6.28 3.14
C PHE A 41 10.97 7.58 3.08
N VAL A 42 9.66 7.49 2.83
CA VAL A 42 8.76 8.65 2.74
C VAL A 42 8.72 9.45 4.04
N THR A 43 8.79 8.79 5.20
CA THR A 43 8.77 9.48 6.51
C THR A 43 10.12 10.09 6.91
N GLN A 44 11.20 9.79 6.17
CA GLN A 44 12.53 10.35 6.42
C GLN A 44 12.80 11.65 5.64
N LEU A 45 11.91 12.01 4.72
CA LEU A 45 12.05 13.21 3.91
C LEU A 45 11.81 14.46 4.76
N ARG A 46 12.73 15.43 4.66
CA ARG A 46 12.72 16.68 5.45
C ARG A 46 11.95 17.82 4.77
N LYS A 47 11.22 17.51 3.70
CA LYS A 47 10.44 18.47 2.91
C LYS A 47 8.98 18.00 2.89
N PRO A 48 8.01 18.92 2.85
CA PRO A 48 6.61 18.55 2.74
C PRO A 48 6.32 17.67 1.52
N LEU A 49 5.49 16.65 1.70
CA LEU A 49 5.05 15.71 0.68
C LEU A 49 3.54 15.80 0.46
N ILE A 50 3.16 15.91 -0.81
CA ILE A 50 1.78 16.04 -1.24
C ILE A 50 1.43 14.88 -2.17
N ALA A 51 0.44 14.09 -1.80
CA ALA A 51 -0.16 13.07 -2.66
C ALA A 51 -1.32 13.68 -3.46
N ALA A 52 -1.16 13.78 -4.78
CA ALA A 52 -2.22 14.16 -5.72
C ALA A 52 -2.84 12.91 -6.36
N ILE A 53 -3.93 12.41 -5.76
CA ILE A 53 -4.57 11.15 -6.11
C ILE A 53 -5.64 11.39 -7.16
N ASN A 54 -5.32 11.08 -8.41
CA ASN A 54 -6.18 11.34 -9.57
C ASN A 54 -7.08 10.15 -9.97
N GLY A 55 -7.08 9.06 -9.21
CA GLY A 55 -7.82 7.84 -9.56
C GLY A 55 -7.53 6.69 -8.61
N ALA A 56 -7.50 5.45 -9.14
CA ALA A 56 -7.30 4.26 -8.32
C ALA A 56 -6.00 4.31 -7.49
N CYS A 57 -6.11 4.01 -6.19
CA CYS A 57 -5.05 4.03 -5.19
C CYS A 57 -5.18 2.80 -4.29
N ALA A 58 -4.31 1.80 -4.48
CA ALA A 58 -4.45 0.48 -3.87
C ALA A 58 -3.17 -0.06 -3.24
N GLY A 59 -3.32 -0.86 -2.18
CA GLY A 59 -2.20 -1.59 -1.55
C GLY A 59 -1.07 -0.66 -1.12
N ILE A 60 0.16 -0.97 -1.52
CA ILE A 60 1.33 -0.13 -1.24
C ILE A 60 1.18 1.29 -1.79
N GLY A 61 0.42 1.50 -2.88
CA GLY A 61 0.11 2.84 -3.39
C GLY A 61 -0.69 3.68 -2.39
N LEU A 62 -1.66 3.04 -1.71
CA LEU A 62 -2.39 3.68 -0.61
C LEU A 62 -1.46 3.91 0.59
N THR A 63 -0.63 2.93 0.95
CA THR A 63 0.35 3.10 2.04
C THR A 63 1.22 4.33 1.83
N GLN A 64 1.80 4.50 0.63
CA GLN A 64 2.64 5.65 0.33
C GLN A 64 1.88 6.97 0.38
N ALA A 65 0.64 7.02 -0.15
CA ALA A 65 -0.19 8.22 -0.07
C ALA A 65 -0.54 8.61 1.38
N LEU A 66 -0.76 7.62 2.26
CA LEU A 66 -1.03 7.85 3.67
C LEU A 66 0.20 8.36 4.44
N MET A 67 1.41 8.04 3.98
CA MET A 67 2.66 8.53 4.57
C MET A 67 3.02 9.97 4.15
N CYS A 68 2.37 10.53 3.12
CA CYS A 68 2.54 11.95 2.79
C CYS A 68 1.96 12.87 3.87
N ASP A 69 2.31 14.16 3.86
CA ASP A 69 1.75 15.12 4.80
C ASP A 69 0.30 15.47 4.42
N ILE A 70 0.07 15.77 3.13
CA ILE A 70 -1.22 16.20 2.59
C ILE A 70 -1.65 15.26 1.47
N ARG A 71 -2.96 15.00 1.37
CA ARG A 71 -3.59 14.22 0.30
C ARG A 71 -4.72 15.04 -0.33
N PHE A 72 -4.68 15.17 -1.65
CA PHE A 72 -5.81 15.62 -2.46
C PHE A 72 -6.29 14.45 -3.29
N ALA A 73 -7.59 14.19 -3.27
CA ALA A 73 -8.21 13.14 -4.06
C ALA A 73 -9.21 13.74 -5.04
N ALA A 74 -9.14 13.33 -6.31
CA ALA A 74 -10.19 13.63 -7.27
C ALA A 74 -11.49 12.95 -6.82
N ALA A 75 -12.62 13.63 -7.01
CA ALA A 75 -13.94 13.06 -6.74
C ALA A 75 -14.10 11.73 -7.50
N GLY A 76 -14.60 10.70 -6.81
CA GLY A 76 -14.72 9.34 -7.36
C GLY A 76 -13.42 8.53 -7.44
N ALA A 77 -12.29 9.06 -6.95
CA ALA A 77 -11.06 8.27 -6.81
C ALA A 77 -11.32 7.04 -5.94
N LYS A 78 -10.81 5.89 -6.37
CA LYS A 78 -11.10 4.57 -5.79
C LYS A 78 -9.95 4.11 -4.89
N PHE A 79 -10.25 3.72 -3.67
CA PHE A 79 -9.27 3.33 -2.67
C PHE A 79 -9.50 1.91 -2.14
N THR A 80 -8.43 1.19 -1.84
CA THR A 80 -8.50 -0.09 -1.12
C THR A 80 -7.15 -0.45 -0.50
N THR A 81 -7.18 -1.11 0.65
CA THR A 81 -5.98 -1.72 1.24
C THR A 81 -5.53 -2.94 0.45
N ALA A 82 -6.43 -3.66 -0.23
CA ALA A 82 -6.21 -4.85 -1.08
C ALA A 82 -5.51 -6.07 -0.44
N PHE A 83 -4.74 -5.91 0.64
CA PHE A 83 -3.88 -6.95 1.22
C PHE A 83 -4.65 -8.21 1.64
N SER A 84 -5.67 -8.08 2.48
CA SER A 84 -6.41 -9.24 3.02
C SER A 84 -7.08 -10.08 1.93
N ARG A 85 -7.55 -9.43 0.85
CA ARG A 85 -8.14 -10.10 -0.32
C ARG A 85 -7.12 -10.89 -1.14
N ARG A 86 -5.83 -10.68 -0.91
CA ARG A 86 -4.71 -11.40 -1.54
C ARG A 86 -4.00 -12.34 -0.57
N GLY A 87 -4.55 -12.57 0.62
CA GLY A 87 -3.89 -13.38 1.65
C GLY A 87 -2.62 -12.72 2.21
N LEU A 88 -2.44 -11.42 1.98
CA LEU A 88 -1.30 -10.66 2.47
C LEU A 88 -1.64 -9.95 3.78
N ILE A 89 -0.63 -9.81 4.63
CA ILE A 89 -0.71 -8.98 5.82
C ILE A 89 -0.74 -7.49 5.47
N ALA A 90 -1.03 -6.64 6.45
CA ALA A 90 -0.92 -5.20 6.30
C ALA A 90 0.56 -4.76 6.24
N GLU A 91 1.09 -4.59 5.02
CA GLU A 91 2.51 -4.33 4.79
C GLU A 91 2.88 -2.83 4.78
N TYR A 92 4.19 -2.56 4.74
CA TYR A 92 4.80 -1.22 4.57
C TYR A 92 4.34 -0.17 5.58
N GLY A 93 3.91 -0.59 6.77
CA GLY A 93 3.51 0.30 7.86
C GLY A 93 2.07 0.84 7.75
N ILE A 94 1.23 0.31 6.84
CA ILE A 94 -0.17 0.75 6.76
C ILE A 94 -0.96 0.46 8.05
N SER A 95 -0.65 -0.64 8.73
CA SER A 95 -1.21 -1.00 10.03
C SER A 95 -0.84 -0.01 11.14
N TRP A 96 0.21 0.79 10.93
CA TRP A 96 0.63 1.84 11.86
C TRP A 96 0.02 3.19 11.49
N ILE A 97 0.08 3.62 10.23
CA ILE A 97 -0.37 4.97 9.83
C ILE A 97 -1.89 5.07 9.70
N LEU A 98 -2.57 4.06 9.15
CA LEU A 98 -4.01 4.10 8.91
C LEU A 98 -4.83 4.34 10.19
N PRO A 99 -4.65 3.61 11.31
CA PRO A 99 -5.42 3.86 12.53
C PRO A 99 -5.17 5.25 13.14
N ARG A 100 -4.05 5.90 12.83
CA ARG A 100 -3.76 7.29 13.27
C ARG A 100 -4.53 8.33 12.45
N ILE A 101 -4.93 7.98 11.23
CA ILE A 101 -5.68 8.87 10.34
C ILE A 101 -7.19 8.70 10.51
N VAL A 102 -7.68 7.45 10.56
CA VAL A 102 -9.13 7.17 10.55
C VAL A 102 -9.67 6.59 11.86
N GLY A 103 -8.80 6.39 12.86
CA GLY A 103 -9.15 5.68 14.08
C GLY A 103 -9.14 4.16 13.93
N TRP A 104 -9.12 3.46 15.06
CA TRP A 104 -8.95 2.00 15.09
C TRP A 104 -10.08 1.22 14.42
N SER A 105 -11.33 1.58 14.69
CA SER A 105 -12.48 0.83 14.18
C SER A 105 -12.57 0.88 12.66
N ALA A 106 -12.48 2.07 12.06
CA ALA A 106 -12.46 2.23 10.61
C ALA A 106 -11.22 1.59 9.98
N ALA A 107 -10.05 1.67 10.63
CA ALA A 107 -8.85 1.00 10.14
C ALA A 107 -9.01 -0.53 10.11
N GLN A 108 -9.58 -1.14 11.15
CA GLN A 108 -9.83 -2.59 11.18
C GLN A 108 -10.83 -3.01 10.10
N ASP A 109 -11.92 -2.26 9.91
CA ASP A 109 -12.86 -2.49 8.81
C ASP A 109 -12.12 -2.50 7.46
N LEU A 110 -11.33 -1.46 7.17
CA LEU A 110 -10.61 -1.34 5.90
C LEU A 110 -9.51 -2.39 5.72
N LEU A 111 -8.75 -2.73 6.77
CA LEU A 111 -7.65 -3.69 6.69
C LEU A 111 -8.14 -5.13 6.61
N LEU A 112 -9.16 -5.50 7.38
CA LEU A 112 -9.66 -6.87 7.43
C LEU A 112 -10.57 -7.15 6.22
N SER A 113 -11.51 -6.26 5.90
CA SER A 113 -12.42 -6.50 4.77
C SER A 113 -11.75 -6.32 3.41
N GLY A 114 -10.68 -5.51 3.35
CA GLY A 114 -10.09 -5.08 2.08
C GLY A 114 -11.06 -4.32 1.18
N ARG A 115 -12.18 -3.79 1.73
CA ARG A 115 -13.23 -3.18 0.91
C ARG A 115 -12.74 -1.98 0.12
N THR A 116 -13.47 -1.69 -0.95
CA THR A 116 -13.27 -0.45 -1.70
C THR A 116 -14.04 0.68 -1.02
N PHE A 117 -13.45 1.87 -1.00
CA PHE A 117 -14.14 3.12 -0.71
C PHE A 117 -13.77 4.19 -1.75
N TYR A 118 -14.52 5.30 -1.80
CA TYR A 118 -14.38 6.35 -2.81
C TYR A 118 -14.19 7.72 -2.14
N ALA A 119 -13.49 8.62 -2.83
CA ALA A 119 -13.48 10.03 -2.45
C ALA A 119 -14.77 10.73 -2.90
N GLU A 120 -15.32 11.55 -2.00
CA GLU A 120 -16.47 12.44 -2.23
C GLU A 120 -16.00 13.85 -2.59
#